data_AF-A0A7C5WQY6-F1
#
_entry.id   AF-A0A7C5WQY6-F1
#
_cell.length_a   1.000
_cell.length_b   1.000
_cell.length_c   1.000
_cell.angle_alpha   90.00
_cell.angle_beta   90.00
_cell.angle_gamma   90.00
#
_symmetry.space_group_name_H-M   'P 1'
#
loop_
_entity.id
_entity.type
_entity.pdbx_description
1 polymer ?
#
loop_
_entity_poly.entity_id
_entity_poly.type
_entity_poly.pdbx_seq_one_letter_code
_entity_poly.pdbx_strand_id
1 'polypeptide(L)'
;MSIDRDKSFTKTARSVSVLELRPGMENVTVRVKVLSVGKPRVIETKKGTRTINNAIIGDNTGRVEAVLWGEKTTSLREGDIVEISGAWITEFKGRVQLNIGKTTSITKLPEDAIKGDIPDKEPTAPSRPPRRPVFKKPRSMRGGSYE
;
A
#
# COMPACT_ATOMS: atom_id res chain seq x y z
N MET A 1 43.92 5.04 20.54
CA MET A 1 42.83 4.04 20.73
C MET A 1 41.52 4.66 20.27
N SER A 2 40.90 4.02 19.29
CA SER A 2 39.44 3.85 19.06
C SER A 2 38.54 5.10 19.21
N ILE A 3 37.70 5.47 18.23
CA ILE A 3 36.83 4.56 17.49
C ILE A 3 36.40 5.13 16.13
N ASP A 4 36.20 4.19 15.24
CA ASP A 4 35.93 4.25 13.82
C ASP A 4 34.56 4.82 13.41
N ARG A 5 34.53 5.27 12.14
CA ARG A 5 33.46 5.12 11.14
C ARG A 5 32.20 6.00 11.24
N ASP A 6 32.21 7.02 10.38
CA ASP A 6 31.34 7.14 9.20
C ASP A 6 29.96 6.44 9.27
N LYS A 7 28.91 7.26 9.31
CA LYS A 7 27.83 7.23 8.30
C LYS A 7 26.90 8.43 8.50
N SER A 8 26.99 9.35 7.55
CA SER A 8 26.06 10.43 7.32
C SER A 8 24.61 9.89 7.20
N PHE A 9 23.80 10.13 8.24
CA PHE A 9 22.35 9.97 8.16
C PHE A 9 21.80 11.04 7.21
N THR A 10 21.66 10.66 5.94
CA THR A 10 21.07 11.48 4.91
C THR A 10 19.57 11.64 5.16
N LYS A 11 19.15 12.90 5.35
CA LYS A 11 17.80 13.45 5.15
C LYS A 11 16.65 12.61 5.74
N THR A 12 16.22 12.96 6.95
CA THR A 12 14.99 12.48 7.62
C THR A 12 13.75 12.71 6.75
N ALA A 13 13.45 11.79 5.83
CA ALA A 13 12.09 11.63 5.33
C ALA A 13 11.25 11.10 6.50
N ARG A 14 10.14 11.76 6.82
CA ARG A 14 9.22 11.26 7.85
C ARG A 14 8.68 9.91 7.41
N SER A 15 9.11 8.83 8.08
CA SER A 15 8.57 7.49 7.88
C SER A 15 7.28 7.32 8.66
N VAL A 16 6.27 6.71 8.04
CA VAL A 16 4.97 6.39 8.65
C VAL A 16 4.97 4.91 9.04
N SER A 17 4.34 4.60 10.18
CA SER A 17 4.18 3.22 10.65
C SER A 17 3.11 2.48 9.85
N VAL A 18 3.24 1.15 9.69
CA VAL A 18 2.30 0.36 8.89
C VAL A 18 0.85 0.46 9.41
N LEU A 19 0.66 0.47 10.73
CA LEU A 19 -0.68 0.55 11.33
C LEU A 19 -1.36 1.92 11.11
N GLU A 20 -0.59 2.97 10.85
CA GLU A 20 -1.09 4.34 10.65
C GLU A 20 -1.46 4.63 9.19
N LEU A 21 -1.22 3.67 8.28
CA LEU A 21 -1.54 3.81 6.87
C LEU A 21 -3.04 3.91 6.67
N ARG A 22 -3.48 4.98 5.99
CA ARG A 22 -4.88 5.25 5.67
C ARG A 22 -5.07 5.36 4.16
N PRO A 23 -6.20 4.86 3.63
CA PRO A 23 -6.55 5.07 2.22
C PRO A 23 -6.54 6.55 1.85
N GLY A 24 -5.97 6.88 0.69
CA GLY A 24 -5.86 8.25 0.20
C GLY A 24 -4.54 8.96 0.56
N MET A 25 -3.67 8.34 1.36
CA MET A 25 -2.31 8.85 1.57
C MET A 25 -1.45 8.64 0.31
N GLU A 26 -0.68 9.66 -0.05
CA GLU A 26 0.24 9.65 -1.19
C GLU A 26 1.65 10.06 -0.73
N ASN A 27 2.67 9.73 -1.53
CA ASN A 27 4.08 10.02 -1.24
C ASN A 27 4.54 9.51 0.15
N VAL A 28 4.04 8.35 0.55
CA VAL A 28 4.33 7.76 1.86
C VAL A 28 5.69 7.07 1.84
N THR A 29 6.46 7.28 2.91
CA THR A 29 7.69 6.55 3.17
C THR A 29 7.46 5.57 4.32
N VAL A 30 7.80 4.29 4.12
CA VAL A 30 7.71 3.24 5.14
C VAL A 30 8.99 2.43 5.20
N ARG A 31 9.32 1.91 6.39
CA ARG A 31 10.43 0.98 6.60
C ARG A 31 9.85 -0.35 7.03
N VAL A 32 10.04 -1.37 6.20
CA VAL A 32 9.35 -2.65 6.36
C VAL A 32 10.26 -3.82 6.02
N LYS A 33 9.99 -4.96 6.65
CA LYS A 33 10.54 -6.25 6.26
C LYS A 33 9.56 -6.94 5.33
N VAL A 34 10.09 -7.57 4.29
CA VAL A 34 9.31 -8.38 3.37
C VAL A 34 9.10 -9.76 3.99
N LEU A 35 7.86 -10.08 4.31
CA LEU A 35 7.47 -11.36 4.92
C LEU A 35 7.22 -12.44 3.87
N SER A 36 6.65 -12.08 2.72
CA SER A 36 6.40 -13.01 1.63
C SER A 36 6.24 -12.26 0.32
N VAL A 37 6.71 -12.83 -0.78
CA VAL A 37 6.55 -12.27 -2.13
C VAL A 37 5.82 -13.29 -2.99
N GLY A 38 4.72 -12.87 -3.60
CA GLY A 38 3.97 -13.68 -4.54
C GLY A 38 4.64 -13.77 -5.91
N LYS A 39 3.89 -14.32 -6.87
CA LYS A 39 4.32 -14.40 -8.27
C LYS A 39 3.67 -13.27 -9.08
N PRO A 40 4.44 -12.63 -10.00
CA PRO A 40 3.87 -11.67 -10.93
C PRO A 40 2.73 -12.30 -11.74
N ARG A 41 1.62 -11.57 -11.84
CA ARG A 41 0.44 -11.95 -12.62
C ARG A 41 -0.06 -10.77 -13.45
N VAL A 42 -0.76 -11.09 -14.53
CA VAL A 42 -1.34 -10.11 -15.43
C VAL A 42 -2.78 -9.85 -15.03
N ILE A 43 -3.17 -8.57 -14.99
CA ILE A 43 -4.53 -8.11 -14.72
C ILE A 43 -5.02 -7.19 -15.83
N GLU A 44 -6.32 -7.22 -16.08
CA GLU A 44 -6.98 -6.25 -16.95
C GLU A 44 -7.43 -5.04 -16.12
N THR A 45 -7.03 -3.85 -16.56
CA THR A 45 -7.50 -2.59 -16.00
C THR A 45 -8.27 -1.80 -17.05
N LYS A 46 -9.03 -0.78 -16.63
CA LYS A 46 -9.72 0.12 -17.57
C LYS A 46 -8.79 0.80 -18.58
N LYS A 47 -7.50 0.89 -18.27
CA LYS A 47 -6.46 1.51 -19.11
C LYS A 47 -5.62 0.47 -19.88
N GLY A 48 -6.04 -0.78 -19.88
CA GLY A 48 -5.34 -1.90 -20.53
C GLY A 48 -4.71 -2.88 -19.55
N THR A 49 -4.02 -3.86 -20.12
CA THR A 49 -3.36 -4.96 -19.42
C THR A 49 -2.15 -4.46 -18.62
N ARG A 50 -2.04 -4.88 -17.36
CA ARG A 50 -0.90 -4.55 -16.48
C ARG A 50 -0.42 -5.77 -15.72
N THR A 51 0.88 -5.84 -15.47
CA THR A 51 1.47 -6.84 -14.58
C THR A 51 1.52 -6.30 -13.17
N ILE A 52 1.10 -7.11 -12.20
CA ILE A 52 1.21 -6.82 -10.77
C ILE A 52 1.81 -8.00 -10.02
N ASN A 53 2.38 -7.73 -8.85
CA ASN A 53 2.78 -8.75 -7.89
C ASN A 53 2.32 -8.33 -6.50
N ASN A 54 1.90 -9.30 -5.70
CA ASN A 54 1.45 -9.07 -4.32
C ASN A 54 2.57 -9.51 -3.38
N ALA A 55 2.86 -8.71 -2.35
CA ALA A 55 3.80 -9.07 -1.30
C ALA A 55 3.21 -8.71 0.06
N ILE A 56 3.57 -9.46 1.10
CA ILE A 56 3.25 -9.10 2.47
C ILE A 56 4.48 -8.44 3.06
N ILE A 57 4.31 -7.21 3.54
CA ILE A 57 5.35 -6.42 4.19
C ILE A 57 4.88 -6.03 5.59
N GLY A 58 5.81 -5.83 6.52
CA GLY A 58 5.44 -5.35 7.84
C GLY A 58 6.58 -4.77 8.64
N ASP A 59 6.21 -4.07 9.69
CA ASP A 59 7.09 -3.48 10.68
C ASP A 59 6.70 -3.98 12.09
N ASN A 60 7.30 -3.40 13.13
CA ASN A 60 6.95 -3.72 14.52
C ASN A 60 5.50 -3.32 14.91
N THR A 61 4.79 -2.54 14.09
CA THR A 61 3.42 -2.09 14.36
C THR A 61 2.38 -3.01 13.74
N GLY A 62 2.69 -3.63 12.60
CA GLY A 62 1.80 -4.51 11.87
C GLY A 62 2.31 -4.93 10.49
N ARG A 63 1.43 -5.56 9.73
CA ARG A 63 1.66 -5.97 8.35
C ARG A 63 0.59 -5.41 7.42
N VAL A 64 0.96 -5.23 6.16
CA VAL A 64 0.07 -4.75 5.10
C VAL A 64 0.41 -5.46 3.79
N GLU A 65 -0.60 -5.61 2.95
CA GLU A 65 -0.40 -6.10 1.59
C GLU A 65 0.17 -4.98 0.71
N ALA A 66 1.33 -5.24 0.11
CA ALA A 66 1.95 -4.41 -0.90
C ALA A 66 1.60 -4.93 -2.31
N VAL A 67 1.18 -4.01 -3.18
CA VAL A 67 0.92 -4.27 -4.59
C VAL A 67 2.01 -3.60 -5.42
N LEU A 68 2.85 -4.41 -6.06
CA LEU A 68 3.91 -3.98 -6.94
C LEU A 68 3.39 -3.91 -8.36
N TRP A 69 3.60 -2.79 -9.04
CA TRP A 69 3.09 -2.52 -10.37
C TRP A 69 4.19 -2.51 -11.43
N GLY A 70 3.92 -3.12 -12.58
CA GLY A 70 4.77 -3.06 -13.77
C GLY A 70 6.18 -3.60 -13.51
N GLU A 71 7.20 -2.79 -13.80
CA GLU A 71 8.60 -3.19 -13.64
C GLU A 71 9.00 -3.47 -12.18
N LYS A 72 8.21 -2.97 -11.20
CA LYS A 72 8.51 -3.19 -9.79
C LYS A 72 8.13 -4.58 -9.30
N THR A 73 7.45 -5.40 -10.10
CA THR A 73 6.93 -6.72 -9.69
C THR A 73 7.99 -7.70 -9.18
N THR A 74 9.25 -7.49 -9.56
CA THR A 74 10.41 -8.32 -9.17
C THR A 74 11.40 -7.58 -8.25
N SER A 75 11.04 -6.40 -7.76
CA SER A 75 11.95 -5.54 -6.99
C SER A 75 12.06 -5.90 -5.50
N LEU A 76 11.16 -6.74 -4.96
CA LEU A 76 11.20 -7.20 -3.58
C LEU A 76 11.58 -8.68 -3.51
N ARG A 77 12.31 -9.06 -2.46
CA ARG A 77 12.60 -10.45 -2.11
C ARG A 77 12.17 -10.70 -0.67
N GLU A 78 11.71 -11.92 -0.41
CA GLU A 78 11.37 -12.36 0.93
C GLU A 78 12.59 -12.27 1.86
N GLY A 79 12.36 -11.79 3.08
CA GLY A 79 13.40 -11.58 4.09
C GLY A 79 14.11 -10.22 4.02
N ASP A 80 14.08 -9.51 2.89
CA ASP A 80 14.73 -8.20 2.75
C ASP A 80 14.08 -7.17 3.69
N ILE A 81 14.90 -6.29 4.27
CA ILE A 81 14.42 -5.06 4.93
C ILE A 81 14.61 -3.91 3.95
N VAL A 82 13.54 -3.16 3.70
CA VAL A 82 13.52 -2.10 2.70
C VAL A 82 12.85 -0.83 3.22
N GLU A 83 13.38 0.31 2.80
CA GLU A 83 12.68 1.58 2.84
C GLU A 83 11.98 1.79 1.48
N ILE A 84 10.66 1.94 1.52
CA ILE A 84 9.85 2.25 0.34
C ILE A 84 9.43 3.70 0.46
N SER A 85 9.80 4.52 -0.52
CA SER A 85 9.51 5.96 -0.56
C SER A 85 8.68 6.30 -1.79
N GLY A 86 7.73 7.23 -1.62
CA GLY A 86 6.83 7.67 -2.70
C GLY A 86 5.63 6.75 -2.94
N ALA A 87 5.34 5.82 -2.04
CA ALA A 87 4.23 4.89 -2.19
C ALA A 87 2.87 5.58 -1.98
N TRP A 88 1.80 4.97 -2.48
CA TRP A 88 0.43 5.46 -2.26
C TRP A 88 -0.46 4.36 -1.67
N ILE A 89 -1.39 4.78 -0.82
CA ILE A 89 -2.24 3.88 -0.04
C ILE A 89 -3.65 3.88 -0.60
N THR A 90 -4.14 2.71 -0.96
CA THR A 90 -5.51 2.52 -1.48
C THR A 90 -6.30 1.58 -0.59
N GLU A 91 -7.62 1.65 -0.67
CA GLU A 91 -8.49 0.62 -0.14
C GLU A 91 -8.96 -0.29 -1.27
N PHE A 92 -8.77 -1.60 -1.11
CA PHE A 92 -9.32 -2.60 -2.01
C PHE A 92 -10.10 -3.64 -1.21
N LYS A 93 -11.40 -3.79 -1.53
CA LYS A 93 -12.32 -4.72 -0.85
C LYS A 93 -12.30 -4.57 0.69
N GLY A 94 -12.23 -3.32 1.19
CA GLY A 94 -12.21 -3.04 2.62
C GLY A 94 -10.85 -3.25 3.30
N ARG A 95 -9.79 -3.57 2.55
CA ARG A 95 -8.43 -3.71 3.07
C ARG A 95 -7.54 -2.57 2.60
N VAL A 96 -6.71 -2.07 3.51
CA VAL A 96 -5.67 -1.09 3.18
C VAL A 96 -4.54 -1.81 2.43
N GLN A 97 -4.14 -1.25 1.30
CA GLN A 97 -3.06 -1.75 0.46
C GLN A 97 -2.04 -0.65 0.19
N LEU A 98 -0.77 -0.99 0.30
CA LEU A 98 0.34 -0.13 -0.09
C LEU A 98 0.69 -0.42 -1.55
N ASN A 99 0.78 0.60 -2.39
CA ASN A 99 1.10 0.42 -3.80
C ASN A 99 2.49 0.95 -4.14
N ILE A 100 3.22 0.15 -4.90
CA ILE A 100 4.59 0.38 -5.33
C ILE A 100 4.59 0.45 -6.87
N GLY A 101 5.03 1.56 -7.44
CA GLY A 101 4.93 1.82 -8.87
C GLY A 101 6.16 2.51 -9.47
N LYS A 102 5.99 3.10 -10.65
CA LYS A 102 7.09 3.71 -11.41
C LYS A 102 7.82 4.81 -10.62
N THR A 103 7.09 5.62 -9.88
CA THR A 103 7.61 6.76 -9.12
C THR A 103 8.13 6.38 -7.73
N THR A 104 7.98 5.12 -7.32
CA THR A 104 8.39 4.68 -5.98
C THR A 104 9.83 4.20 -5.98
N SER A 105 10.57 4.64 -4.97
CA SER A 105 11.95 4.23 -4.70
C SER A 105 11.98 3.16 -3.63
N ILE A 106 12.81 2.14 -3.83
CA ILE A 106 13.01 1.04 -2.88
C ILE A 106 14.49 1.01 -2.56
N THR A 107 14.83 1.18 -1.28
CA THR A 107 16.20 1.17 -0.79
C THR A 107 16.35 0.03 0.19
N LYS A 108 17.31 -0.87 -0.02
CA LYS A 108 17.61 -1.92 0.95
C LYS A 108 18.24 -1.30 2.20
N LEU A 109 17.74 -1.71 3.35
CA LEU A 109 18.26 -1.35 4.66
C LEU A 109 19.00 -2.54 5.27
N PRO A 110 19.92 -2.29 6.20
CA PRO A 110 20.60 -3.37 6.91
C PRO A 110 19.61 -4.12 7.83
N GLU A 111 19.90 -5.39 8.12
CA GLU A 111 18.99 -6.29 8.84
C GLU A 111 18.68 -5.86 10.27
N ASP A 112 19.50 -4.99 10.86
CA ASP A 112 19.33 -4.42 12.19
C ASP A 112 18.33 -3.24 12.23
N ALA A 113 17.83 -2.79 11.08
CA ALA A 113 16.91 -1.65 10.99
C ALA A 113 15.50 -1.94 11.54
N ILE A 114 15.07 -3.20 11.59
CA ILE A 114 13.82 -3.62 12.25
C ILE A 114 14.15 -4.69 13.27
N LYS A 115 14.06 -4.35 14.55
CA LYS A 115 14.26 -5.27 15.67
C LYS A 115 12.90 -5.65 16.25
N GLY A 116 12.59 -6.94 16.27
CA GLY A 116 11.39 -7.49 16.91
C GLY A 116 10.50 -8.29 15.97
N ASP A 117 9.53 -8.97 16.57
CA ASP A 117 8.49 -9.71 15.85
C ASP A 117 7.54 -8.77 15.13
N ILE A 118 7.11 -9.16 13.93
CA ILE A 118 6.14 -8.42 13.13
C ILE A 118 4.76 -8.96 13.47
N PRO A 119 3.90 -8.19 14.14
CA PRO A 119 2.61 -8.68 14.55
C PRO A 119 1.68 -8.83 13.32
N ASP A 120 0.75 -9.78 13.41
CA ASP A 120 -0.25 -10.05 12.37
C ASP A 120 -1.33 -8.95 12.20
N LYS A 121 -1.16 -7.79 12.85
CA LYS A 121 -2.10 -6.67 12.85
C LYS A 121 -2.13 -5.98 11.48
N GLU A 122 -3.31 -5.73 10.95
CA GLU A 122 -3.50 -5.03 9.67
C GLU A 122 -4.06 -3.61 9.89
N PRO A 123 -3.67 -2.60 9.09
CA PRO A 123 -4.27 -1.27 9.14
C PRO A 123 -5.76 -1.35 8.81
N THR A 124 -6.58 -0.72 9.67
CA THR A 124 -8.04 -0.72 9.51
C THR A 124 -8.45 0.33 8.48
N ALA A 125 -9.08 -0.11 7.38
CA ALA A 125 -9.72 0.81 6.46
C ALA A 125 -10.96 1.44 7.14
N PRO A 126 -11.21 2.74 6.98
CA PRO A 126 -12.46 3.33 7.46
C PRO A 126 -13.63 2.59 6.78
N SER A 127 -14.52 1.98 7.56
CA SER A 127 -15.70 1.30 7.01
C SER A 127 -16.51 2.33 6.23
N ARG A 128 -16.43 2.28 4.91
CA ARG A 128 -17.25 3.15 4.07
C ARG A 128 -18.71 2.80 4.38
N PRO A 129 -19.55 3.76 4.80
CA PRO A 129 -20.96 3.45 5.00
C PRO A 129 -21.49 2.86 3.68
N PRO A 130 -22.33 1.81 3.74
CA PRO A 130 -22.89 1.22 2.53
C PRO A 130 -23.47 2.36 1.70
N ARG A 131 -23.10 2.42 0.42
CA ARG A 131 -23.66 3.41 -0.49
C ARG A 131 -25.17 3.29 -0.38
N ARG A 132 -25.83 4.31 0.20
CA ARG A 132 -27.30 4.32 0.26
C ARG A 132 -27.80 4.05 -1.16
N PRO A 133 -28.66 3.04 -1.37
CA PRO A 133 -29.19 2.79 -2.70
C PRO A 133 -29.82 4.08 -3.18
N VAL A 134 -29.35 4.57 -4.34
CA VAL A 134 -29.96 5.72 -5.00
C VAL A 134 -31.33 5.25 -5.46
N PHE A 135 -32.35 5.45 -4.62
CA PHE A 135 -33.74 5.22 -5.00
C PHE A 135 -34.02 6.22 -6.13
N LYS A 136 -33.95 5.75 -7.39
CA LYS A 136 -34.42 6.54 -8.53
C LYS A 136 -35.92 6.76 -8.28
N LYS A 137 -36.31 7.97 -7.90
CA LYS A 137 -37.73 8.33 -7.80
C LYS A 137 -38.40 7.92 -9.13
N PRO A 138 -39.48 7.14 -9.13
CA PRO A 138 -40.23 6.91 -10.35
C PRO A 138 -40.67 8.27 -10.90
N ARG A 139 -40.42 8.52 -12.19
CA ARG A 139 -40.99 9.68 -12.88
C ARG A 139 -42.50 9.59 -12.71
N SER A 140 -43.09 10.58 -12.05
CA SER A 140 -44.53 10.75 -12.04
C SER A 140 -45.02 10.79 -13.48
N MET A 141 -45.74 9.76 -13.92
CA MET A 141 -46.57 9.85 -15.13
C MET A 141 -47.59 10.95 -14.85
N ARG A 142 -47.39 12.11 -15.49
CA ARG A 142 -48.37 13.18 -15.49
C ARG A 142 -49.56 12.65 -16.30
N GLY A 143 -50.64 12.33 -15.59
CA GLY A 143 -51.88 11.81 -16.14
C GLY A 143 -52.44 12.71 -17.23
N GLY A 144 -53.14 12.07 -18.17
CA GLY A 144 -53.80 12.70 -19.29
C GLY A 144 -54.87 13.70 -18.85
N SER A 145 -55.05 14.71 -19.69
CA SER A 145 -56.24 15.53 -19.74
C SER A 145 -57.10 15.02 -20.89
N TYR A 146 -58.30 14.54 -20.57
CA TYR A 146 -59.42 14.54 -21.49
C TYR A 146 -59.99 15.96 -21.51
N GLU A 147 -60.11 16.55 -22.69
CA GLU A 147 -61.24 17.33 -23.25
C GLU A 147 -60.83 17.96 -24.58
#